data_AF-A0A7S1WCR2-F1
#
_entry.id   AF-A0A7S1WCR2-F1
#
_cell.length_a   1.000
_cell.length_b   1.000
_cell.length_c   1.000
_cell.angle_alpha   90.00
_cell.angle_beta   90.00
_cell.angle_gamma   90.00
#
_symmetry.space_group_name_H-M   'P 1'
#
loop_
_entity.id
_entity.type
_entity.pdbx_description
1 polymer ?
#
loop_
_entity_poly.entity_id
_entity_poly.type
_entity_poly.pdbx_seq_one_letter_code
_entity_poly.pdbx_strand_id
1 'polypeptide(L)'
;HLRSGNSSSINEMRSVTIIFAQIGGVDVSTDDGAKIAQKLMKGMQRACYHHEGNLNKFMVDDKGVIFLFVFGLPPLMHIDDPTRAIAACFEMVDVLKSMNLVGRFGVTTGRVYCGIVGSDRRREYTVMGD
;
A
#
# COMPACT_ATOMS: atom_id res chain seq x y z
N HIS A 1 -19.05 20.73 -20.81
CA HIS A 1 -18.43 21.75 -19.94
C HIS A 1 -17.52 21.08 -18.94
N LEU A 2 -16.21 21.17 -19.18
CA LEU A 2 -15.13 20.68 -18.33
C LEU A 2 -14.83 21.70 -17.21
N ARG A 3 -14.33 21.16 -16.08
CA ARG A 3 -13.61 21.84 -14.98
C ARG A 3 -14.43 22.70 -14.00
N SER A 4 -14.76 22.09 -12.87
CA SER A 4 -14.46 22.69 -11.56
C SER A 4 -14.10 21.57 -10.58
N GLY A 5 -12.85 21.10 -10.67
CA GLY A 5 -12.27 20.29 -9.60
C GLY A 5 -11.87 21.26 -8.49
N ASN A 6 -12.67 21.31 -7.42
CA ASN A 6 -12.34 22.08 -6.23
C ASN A 6 -11.00 21.60 -5.67
N SER A 7 -9.96 22.39 -5.91
CA SER A 7 -8.60 22.26 -5.39
C SER A 7 -8.50 22.65 -3.90
N SER A 8 -9.60 22.62 -3.15
CA SER A 8 -9.74 23.22 -1.82
C SER A 8 -9.79 22.24 -0.66
N SER A 9 -9.42 20.97 -0.84
CA SER A 9 -9.37 19.98 0.26
C SER A 9 -8.17 19.04 0.18
N ILE A 10 -6.96 19.60 0.08
CA ILE A 10 -5.72 18.81 -0.07
C ILE A 10 -4.67 19.12 0.99
N ASN A 11 -5.05 19.75 2.12
CA ASN A 11 -4.15 20.04 3.24
C ASN A 11 -4.85 19.70 4.56
N GLU A 12 -4.80 18.45 4.99
CA GLU A 12 -5.33 18.08 6.31
C GLU A 12 -4.57 16.90 6.94
N MET A 13 -4.54 16.91 8.27
CA MET A 13 -4.06 15.79 9.07
C MET A 13 -5.17 14.74 9.12
N ARG A 14 -4.90 13.54 8.61
CA ARG A 14 -5.86 12.42 8.61
C ARG A 14 -5.29 11.25 9.37
N SER A 15 -6.15 10.50 10.06
CA SER A 15 -5.75 9.20 10.60
C SER A 15 -5.76 8.19 9.46
N VAL A 16 -4.64 7.52 9.23
CA VAL A 16 -4.53 6.43 8.25
C VAL A 16 -3.99 5.19 8.94
N THR A 17 -4.28 4.03 8.35
CA THR A 17 -3.61 2.78 8.73
C THR A 17 -2.70 2.33 7.62
N ILE A 18 -1.45 2.03 7.97
CA ILE A 18 -0.40 1.63 7.03
C ILE A 18 -0.05 0.17 7.31
N ILE A 19 0.00 -0.63 6.25
CA ILE A 19 0.59 -1.96 6.27
C ILE A 19 1.94 -1.88 5.57
N PHE A 20 3.00 -2.22 6.29
CA PHE A 20 4.32 -2.47 5.74
C PHE A 20 4.54 -3.98 5.62
N ALA A 21 4.76 -4.49 4.41
CA ALA A 21 5.02 -5.90 4.18
C ALA A 21 6.37 -6.10 3.51
N GLN A 22 7.22 -6.94 4.09
CA GLN A 22 8.50 -7.36 3.52
C GLN A 22 8.45 -8.86 3.22
N ILE A 23 8.64 -9.24 1.95
CA ILE A 23 8.58 -10.61 1.46
C ILE A 23 9.97 -11.02 0.98
N GLY A 24 10.49 -12.12 1.54
CA GLY A 24 11.77 -12.71 1.12
C GLY A 24 11.58 -13.83 0.09
N GLY A 25 12.69 -14.27 -0.51
CA GLY A 25 12.70 -15.46 -1.37
C GLY A 25 12.24 -15.23 -2.81
N VAL A 26 12.21 -13.97 -3.27
CA VAL A 26 11.88 -13.63 -4.67
C VAL A 26 13.07 -12.92 -5.30
N ASP A 27 13.76 -13.59 -6.22
CA ASP A 27 14.85 -13.00 -7.01
C ASP A 27 14.32 -12.43 -8.34
N VAL A 28 13.98 -11.14 -8.34
CA VAL A 28 13.38 -10.46 -9.50
C VAL A 28 14.34 -10.27 -10.68
N SER A 29 15.63 -10.57 -10.53
CA SER A 29 16.60 -10.47 -11.63
C SER A 29 16.46 -11.59 -12.65
N THR A 30 15.79 -12.68 -12.26
CA THR A 30 15.50 -13.84 -13.11
C THR A 30 14.12 -13.71 -13.77
N ASP A 31 13.94 -14.30 -14.96
CA ASP A 31 12.65 -14.28 -15.66
C ASP A 31 11.54 -14.96 -14.83
N ASP A 32 11.86 -16.08 -14.16
CA ASP A 32 10.90 -16.78 -13.31
C ASP A 32 10.59 -16.01 -12.02
N GLY A 33 11.59 -15.38 -11.41
CA GLY A 33 11.36 -14.51 -10.25
C GLY A 33 10.57 -13.26 -10.59
N ALA A 34 10.73 -12.68 -11.77
CA ALA A 34 9.88 -11.58 -12.26
C ALA A 34 8.41 -12.02 -12.40
N LYS A 35 8.16 -13.23 -12.93
CA LYS A 35 6.79 -13.81 -12.98
C LYS A 35 6.23 -14.05 -11.59
N ILE A 36 7.03 -14.53 -10.65
CA ILE A 36 6.63 -14.71 -9.24
C ILE A 36 6.29 -13.35 -8.62
N ALA A 37 7.12 -12.33 -8.80
CA ALA A 37 6.88 -10.99 -8.30
C ALA A 37 5.60 -10.38 -8.87
N GLN A 38 5.32 -10.58 -10.16
CA GLN A 38 4.07 -10.14 -10.78
C GLN A 38 2.84 -10.85 -10.18
N LYS A 39 2.91 -12.17 -9.97
CA LYS A 39 1.82 -12.93 -9.32
C LYS A 39 1.61 -12.46 -7.89
N LEU A 40 2.69 -12.26 -7.14
CA LEU A 40 2.68 -11.74 -5.78
C LEU A 40 2.02 -10.36 -5.74
N MET A 41 2.46 -9.43 -6.60
CA MET A 41 1.88 -8.08 -6.69
C MET A 41 0.36 -8.13 -6.92
N LYS A 42 -0.10 -8.94 -7.87
CA LYS A 42 -1.55 -9.09 -8.15
C LYS A 42 -2.32 -9.63 -6.96
N GLY A 43 -1.79 -10.66 -6.29
CA GLY A 43 -2.43 -11.26 -5.11
C GLY A 43 -2.53 -10.27 -3.95
N MET A 44 -1.44 -9.59 -3.64
CA MET A 44 -1.38 -8.60 -2.56
C MET A 44 -2.27 -7.37 -2.85
N GLN A 45 -2.27 -6.87 -4.08
CA GLN A 45 -3.17 -5.79 -4.52
C GLN A 45 -4.64 -6.21 -4.39
N ARG A 46 -4.99 -7.42 -4.82
CA ARG A 46 -6.36 -7.92 -4.73
C ARG A 46 -6.83 -7.98 -3.28
N ALA A 47 -6.01 -8.54 -2.38
CA ALA A 47 -6.30 -8.60 -0.95
C ALA A 47 -6.47 -7.18 -0.37
N CYS A 48 -5.58 -6.25 -0.70
CA CYS A 48 -5.69 -4.86 -0.25
C CYS A 48 -6.98 -4.19 -0.74
N TYR A 49 -7.28 -4.30 -2.04
CA TYR A 49 -8.39 -3.58 -2.66
C TYR A 49 -9.75 -4.18 -2.28
N HIS A 50 -9.80 -5.46 -1.91
CA HIS A 50 -11.00 -6.09 -1.37
C HIS A 50 -11.49 -5.40 -0.08
N HIS A 51 -10.56 -4.85 0.71
CA HIS A 51 -10.83 -4.11 1.94
C HIS A 51 -10.75 -2.58 1.76
N GLU A 52 -10.82 -2.10 0.51
CA GLU A 52 -10.80 -0.69 0.13
C GLU A 52 -9.51 0.07 0.53
N GLY A 53 -8.42 -0.66 0.78
CA GLY A 53 -7.08 -0.09 0.93
C GLY A 53 -6.44 0.24 -0.42
N ASN A 54 -5.34 0.97 -0.40
CA ASN A 54 -4.57 1.33 -1.59
C ASN A 54 -3.12 0.86 -1.50
N LEU A 55 -2.55 0.37 -2.60
CA LEU A 55 -1.11 0.15 -2.72
C LEU A 55 -0.44 1.49 -3.01
N ASN A 56 0.36 1.98 -2.07
CA ASN A 56 1.07 3.25 -2.21
C ASN A 56 2.47 3.06 -2.79
N LYS A 57 3.23 2.08 -2.29
CA LYS A 57 4.58 1.79 -2.80
C LYS A 57 4.82 0.29 -2.96
N PHE A 58 5.51 -0.05 -4.03
CA PHE A 58 6.10 -1.35 -4.28
C PHE A 58 7.56 -1.14 -4.63
N MET A 59 8.45 -1.79 -3.89
CA MET A 59 9.89 -1.66 -4.06
C MET A 59 10.51 -3.05 -4.04
N VAL A 60 11.63 -3.19 -4.72
CA VAL A 60 12.46 -4.38 -4.64
C VAL A 60 13.87 -3.92 -4.29
N ASP A 61 14.42 -4.49 -3.23
CA ASP A 61 15.78 -4.26 -2.79
C ASP A 61 16.53 -5.60 -2.65
N ASP A 62 17.77 -5.53 -2.18
CA ASP A 62 18.64 -6.68 -1.92
C ASP A 62 18.10 -7.63 -0.83
N LYS A 63 17.17 -7.16 0.00
CA LYS A 63 16.55 -7.91 1.11
C LYS A 63 15.18 -8.48 0.75
N GLY A 64 14.66 -8.17 -0.44
CA GLY A 64 13.45 -8.75 -1.00
C GLY A 64 12.46 -7.71 -1.52
N VAL A 65 11.19 -8.08 -1.50
CA VAL A 65 10.10 -7.27 -2.03
C VAL A 65 9.39 -6.55 -0.89
N ILE A 66 9.24 -5.23 -1.01
CA ILE A 66 8.59 -4.37 -0.01
C ILE A 66 7.30 -3.80 -0.58
N PHE A 67 6.21 -3.94 0.17
CA PHE A 67 4.94 -3.28 -0.10
C PHE A 67 4.58 -2.31 1.01
N LEU A 68 3.98 -1.19 0.63
CA LEU A 68 3.37 -0.23 1.52
C LEU A 68 1.93 -0.01 1.08
N PHE A 69 0.99 -0.48 1.90
CA PHE A 69 -0.45 -0.26 1.71
C PHE A 69 -0.96 0.78 2.68
N VAL A 70 -1.97 1.54 2.28
CA VAL A 70 -2.55 2.62 3.08
C VAL A 70 -4.07 2.55 3.01
N PHE A 71 -4.70 2.63 4.17
CA PHE A 71 -6.14 2.71 4.39
C PHE A 71 -6.49 4.09 4.94
N GLY A 72 -7.63 4.66 4.53
CA GLY A 72 -8.04 6.01 4.92
C GLY A 72 -7.56 7.13 3.98
N LEU A 73 -7.14 6.80 2.77
CA LEU A 73 -6.81 7.79 1.73
C LEU A 73 -8.07 8.23 0.95
N PRO A 74 -8.27 9.53 0.67
CA PRO A 74 -9.38 9.96 -0.17
C PRO A 74 -9.39 9.24 -1.54
N PRO A 75 -10.56 8.81 -2.04
CA PRO A 75 -11.91 9.00 -1.48
C PRO A 75 -12.36 7.92 -0.47
N LEU A 76 -11.56 6.89 -0.20
CA LEU A 76 -11.91 5.72 0.62
C LEU A 76 -11.44 5.92 2.06
N MET A 77 -12.36 6.35 2.92
CA MET A 77 -12.07 6.65 4.33
C MET A 77 -13.13 6.04 5.25
N HIS A 78 -12.68 5.30 6.25
CA HIS A 78 -13.57 4.57 7.13
C HIS A 78 -13.07 4.58 8.58
N ILE A 79 -14.00 4.59 9.54
CA ILE A 79 -13.64 4.56 10.97
C ILE A 79 -12.97 3.22 11.32
N ASP A 80 -13.33 2.14 10.61
CA ASP A 80 -12.82 0.78 10.78
C ASP A 80 -11.60 0.46 9.90
N ASP A 81 -10.93 1.46 9.32
CA ASP A 81 -9.69 1.29 8.53
C ASP A 81 -8.61 0.43 9.23
N PRO A 82 -8.39 0.53 10.56
CA PRO A 82 -7.47 -0.39 11.25
C PRO A 82 -7.91 -1.85 11.17
N THR A 83 -9.19 -2.14 11.37
CA THR A 83 -9.75 -3.50 11.31
C THR A 83 -9.66 -4.06 9.89
N ARG A 84 -9.97 -3.24 8.90
CA ARG A 84 -9.87 -3.56 7.47
C ARG A 84 -8.44 -3.87 7.05
N ALA A 85 -7.47 -3.10 7.53
CA ALA A 85 -6.06 -3.37 7.29
C ALA A 85 -5.62 -4.72 7.87
N ILE A 86 -6.07 -5.07 9.08
CA ILE A 86 -5.79 -6.38 9.68
C ILE A 86 -6.45 -7.52 8.89
N ALA A 87 -7.69 -7.35 8.43
CA ALA A 87 -8.37 -8.33 7.58
C ALA A 87 -7.62 -8.54 6.25
N ALA A 88 -7.18 -7.46 5.61
CA ALA A 88 -6.36 -7.52 4.40
C ALA A 88 -5.02 -8.24 4.65
N CYS A 89 -4.38 -8.03 5.80
CA CYS A 89 -3.17 -8.74 6.18
C CYS A 89 -3.38 -10.27 6.22
N PHE A 90 -4.51 -10.75 6.74
CA PHE A 90 -4.79 -12.19 6.76
C PHE A 90 -4.92 -12.77 5.34
N GLU A 91 -5.61 -12.07 4.43
CA GLU A 91 -5.68 -12.49 3.03
C GLU A 91 -4.32 -12.44 2.33
N MET A 92 -3.51 -11.42 2.61
CA MET A 92 -2.13 -11.32 2.11
C MET A 92 -1.27 -12.49 2.61
N VAL A 93 -1.41 -12.90 3.88
CA VAL A 93 -0.74 -14.08 4.43
C VAL A 93 -1.13 -15.35 3.68
N ASP A 94 -2.41 -15.51 3.33
CA ASP A 94 -2.86 -16.67 2.57
C ASP A 94 -2.35 -16.66 1.11
N VAL A 95 -2.22 -15.48 0.50
CA VAL A 95 -1.51 -15.31 -0.78
C VAL A 95 -0.07 -15.81 -0.66
N LEU A 96 0.67 -15.39 0.37
CA LEU A 96 2.06 -15.84 0.56
C LEU A 96 2.16 -17.36 0.75
N LYS A 97 1.28 -17.95 1.57
CA LYS A 97 1.22 -19.41 1.77
C LYS A 97 0.98 -20.15 0.46
N SER A 98 0.05 -19.68 -0.37
CA SER A 98 -0.25 -20.30 -1.67
C SER A 98 0.94 -20.30 -2.64
N MET A 99 1.89 -19.39 -2.42
CA MET A 99 3.11 -19.24 -3.21
C MET A 99 4.35 -19.82 -2.52
N ASN A 100 4.20 -20.44 -1.34
CA ASN A 100 5.28 -20.92 -0.49
C ASN A 100 6.34 -19.84 -0.16
N LEU A 101 5.88 -18.60 0.05
CA LEU A 101 6.71 -17.46 0.42
C LEU A 101 6.53 -17.11 1.90
N VAL A 102 7.54 -16.47 2.47
CA VAL A 102 7.53 -15.97 3.85
C VAL A 102 7.65 -14.46 3.83
N GLY A 103 6.78 -13.79 4.59
CA GLY A 103 6.79 -12.34 4.73
C GLY A 103 6.59 -11.90 6.17
N ARG A 104 7.00 -10.66 6.45
CA ARG A 104 6.80 -9.95 7.71
C ARG A 104 5.87 -8.78 7.47
N PHE A 105 4.91 -8.58 8.36
CA PHE A 105 3.93 -7.51 8.27
C PHE A 105 4.00 -6.64 9.52
N GLY A 106 4.08 -5.33 9.34
CA GLY A 106 3.87 -4.33 10.38
C GLY A 106 2.62 -3.53 10.06
N VAL A 107 1.75 -3.32 11.03
CA VAL A 107 0.55 -2.50 10.88
C VAL A 107 0.60 -1.38 11.90
N THR A 108 0.45 -0.15 11.45
CA THR A 108 0.45 1.04 12.32
C THR A 108 -0.67 1.99 11.91
N THR A 109 -1.28 2.63 12.90
CA THR A 109 -2.30 3.67 12.68
C THR A 109 -1.79 4.96 13.27
N GLY A 110 -1.78 6.02 12.47
CA GLY A 110 -1.22 7.29 12.87
C GLY A 110 -1.84 8.45 12.10
N ARG A 111 -1.64 9.67 12.62
CA ARG A 111 -2.04 10.87 11.91
C ARG A 111 -0.95 11.24 10.91
N VAL A 112 -1.34 11.38 9.65
CA VAL A 112 -0.43 11.73 8.57
C VAL A 112 -0.92 12.99 7.88
N TYR A 113 0.02 13.78 7.40
CA TYR A 113 -0.32 14.91 6.55
C TYR A 113 -0.66 14.41 5.15
N CYS A 114 -1.90 14.58 4.73
CA CYS A 114 -2.33 14.28 3.37
C CYS A 114 -2.34 15.58 2.56
N GLY A 115 -1.31 15.74 1.71
CA GLY A 115 -1.24 16.84 0.76
C GLY A 115 -0.29 16.59 -0.41
N ILE A 116 -0.43 17.37 -1.47
CA ILE A 116 0.47 17.31 -2.63
C ILE A 116 1.80 17.95 -2.22
N VAL A 117 2.83 17.12 -2.03
CA VAL A 117 4.21 17.58 -1.82
C VAL A 117 5.01 17.26 -3.08
N GLY A 118 5.47 18.30 -3.78
CA GLY A 118 6.25 18.17 -5.02
C GLY A 118 6.10 19.36 -5.99
N SER A 119 7.03 19.49 -6.95
CA SER A 119 6.94 20.44 -8.06
C SER A 119 5.93 19.94 -9.11
N ASP A 120 5.34 20.85 -9.91
CA ASP A 120 4.23 20.60 -10.84
C ASP A 120 4.46 19.46 -11.88
N ARG A 121 5.70 18.96 -11.98
CA ARG A 121 6.12 17.82 -12.82
C ARG A 121 6.22 16.45 -12.12
N ARG A 122 6.23 16.37 -10.79
CA ARG A 122 6.35 15.11 -10.03
C ARG A 122 5.57 15.20 -8.71
N ARG A 123 4.38 14.61 -8.68
CA ARG A 123 3.53 14.51 -7.49
C ARG A 123 3.65 13.10 -6.93
N GLU A 124 4.22 12.96 -5.73
CA GLU A 124 4.15 11.73 -4.95
C GLU A 124 3.21 12.01 -3.76
N TYR A 125 2.17 11.19 -3.57
CA TYR A 125 1.32 11.30 -2.39
C TYR A 125 2.16 10.81 -1.20
N THR A 126 2.78 11.76 -0.51
CA THR A 126 3.76 11.45 0.53
C THR A 126 3.04 11.38 1.86
N VAL A 127 3.06 10.19 2.45
CA VAL A 127 2.63 9.97 3.82
C VAL A 127 3.80 10.35 4.72
N MET A 128 3.71 11.50 5.40
CA MET A 128 4.64 11.90 6.46
C MET A 128 3.89 11.83 7.80
N GLY A 129 4.41 11.00 8.71
CA GLY A 129 3.99 10.87 10.10
C GLY A 129 5.22 10.58 10.97
N ASP A 130 5.14 10.95 12.25
CA ASP A 130 6.12 10.63 13.29
C ASP A 130 5.93 9.19 13.80
#